data_AF-A0A0X8I9E0-F1
#
_entry.id   AF-A0A0X8I9E0-F1
#
_cell.length_a   1.000
_cell.length_b   1.000
_cell.length_c   1.000
_cell.angle_alpha   90.00
_cell.angle_beta   90.00
_cell.angle_gamma   90.00
#
_symmetry.space_group_name_H-M   'P 1'
#
loop_
_entity.id
_entity.type
_entity.pdbx_description
1 polymer ?
#
loop_
_entity_poly.entity_id
_entity_poly.type
_entity_poly.pdbx_seq_one_letter_code
_entity_poly.pdbx_strand_id
1 'polypeptide(L)'
;MGGELEPTPGAGPLCIENVFETLSKDDVYELFSQLVSSEVNYVDVLLFSDENEEVYAHCFISLRCLEVIDIVVKLCGERSRPEALGWPEVDKATIEEECVELRSRPEPPLKVRNLLRRLGLGEPVEIKGYRTEKDEWVGATA
;
A
#
# COMPACT_ATOMS: atom_id res chain seq x y z
N MET A 1 -0.88 31.41 -1.19
CA MET A 1 -0.29 30.95 0.09
C MET A 1 -0.35 29.44 0.08
N GLY A 2 0.66 28.80 -0.49
CA GLY A 2 0.79 27.34 -0.48
C GLY A 2 1.47 26.95 0.82
N GLY A 3 0.73 26.25 1.69
CA GLY A 3 1.34 25.55 2.81
C GLY A 3 1.88 24.23 2.30
N GLU A 4 3.17 24.20 1.98
CA GLU A 4 3.92 22.94 1.93
C GLU A 4 3.79 22.30 3.32
N LEU A 5 3.06 21.19 3.38
CA LEU A 5 3.00 20.36 4.57
C LEU A 5 4.38 19.72 4.74
N GLU A 6 5.23 20.31 5.58
CA GLU A 6 6.48 19.69 6.00
C GLU A 6 6.16 18.33 6.64
N PRO A 7 6.78 17.22 6.19
CA PRO A 7 6.60 15.94 6.84
C PRO A 7 7.11 16.05 8.28
N THR A 8 6.27 15.65 9.24
CA THR A 8 6.55 15.71 10.67
C THR A 8 7.91 15.06 10.97
N PRO A 9 8.90 15.79 11.52
CA PRO A 9 10.21 15.24 11.83
C PRO A 9 10.08 14.27 13.01
N GLY A 10 10.27 12.97 12.78
CA GLY A 10 10.28 11.95 13.83
C GLY A 10 9.78 10.56 13.42
N ALA A 11 9.08 10.45 12.29
CA ALA A 11 8.74 9.18 11.68
C ALA A 11 9.99 8.59 11.02
N GLY A 12 10.61 7.59 11.64
CA GLY A 12 11.59 6.77 10.94
C GLY A 12 10.94 6.12 9.72
N PRO A 13 11.70 5.84 8.66
CA PRO A 13 11.15 5.18 7.48
C PRO A 13 10.53 3.83 7.87
N LEU A 14 9.23 3.68 7.62
CA LEU A 14 8.49 2.51 8.05
C LEU A 14 8.52 1.47 6.92
N CYS A 15 9.49 0.57 7.01
CA CYS A 15 9.65 -0.52 6.04
C CYS A 15 8.38 -1.38 5.97
N ILE A 16 8.06 -1.91 4.79
CA ILE A 16 6.87 -2.74 4.56
C ILE A 16 6.78 -3.95 5.51
N GLU A 17 7.91 -4.56 5.86
CA GLU A 17 8.00 -5.66 6.83
C GLU A 17 7.62 -5.25 8.27
N ASN A 18 7.75 -3.96 8.60
CA ASN A 18 7.36 -3.42 9.90
C ASN A 18 5.87 -3.04 9.94
N VAL A 19 5.26 -2.75 8.77
CA VAL A 19 3.80 -2.59 8.67
C VAL A 19 3.12 -3.96 8.81
N PHE A 20 3.67 -4.96 8.12
CA PHE A 20 3.10 -6.30 8.00
C PHE A 20 4.08 -7.36 8.49
N GLU A 21 3.98 -7.70 9.78
CA GLU A 21 4.88 -8.66 10.44
C GLU A 21 4.78 -10.09 9.86
N THR A 22 3.66 -10.40 9.20
CA THR A 22 3.38 -11.71 8.60
C THR A 22 3.89 -11.85 7.17
N LEU A 23 4.40 -10.78 6.57
CA LEU A 23 4.86 -10.77 5.18
C LEU A 23 6.17 -11.56 5.04
N SER A 24 6.27 -12.38 4.00
CA SER A 24 7.47 -13.14 3.64
C SER A 24 8.67 -12.21 3.44
N LYS A 25 9.70 -12.36 4.28
CA LYS A 25 10.93 -11.57 4.20
C LYS A 25 11.74 -11.87 2.95
N ASP A 26 11.72 -13.12 2.49
CA ASP A 26 12.37 -13.53 1.25
C ASP A 26 11.75 -12.80 0.05
N ASP A 27 10.42 -12.70 -0.02
CA ASP A 27 9.72 -11.99 -1.10
C ASP A 27 10.08 -10.49 -1.09
N VAL A 28 10.07 -9.87 0.10
CA VAL A 28 10.44 -8.45 0.26
C VAL A 28 11.87 -8.20 -0.18
N TYR A 29 12.80 -9.09 0.21
CA TYR A 29 14.21 -8.97 -0.15
C TYR A 29 14.47 -9.20 -1.64
N GLU A 30 13.79 -10.17 -2.25
CA GLU A 30 13.86 -10.43 -3.68
C GLU A 30 13.38 -9.21 -4.46
N LEU A 31 12.20 -8.69 -4.11
CA LEU A 31 11.64 -7.48 -4.72
C LEU A 31 12.58 -6.28 -4.54
N PHE A 32 13.05 -6.05 -3.32
CA PHE A 32 13.97 -4.95 -3.03
C PHE A 32 15.26 -5.05 -3.86
N SER A 33 15.82 -6.25 -4.01
CA SER A 33 17.04 -6.48 -4.80
C SER A 33 16.85 -6.20 -6.29
N GLN A 34 15.65 -6.46 -6.84
CA GLN A 34 15.31 -6.10 -8.21
C GLN A 34 15.17 -4.57 -8.38
N LEU A 35 14.55 -3.92 -7.41
CA LEU A 35 14.21 -2.50 -7.47
C LEU A 35 15.39 -1.56 -7.15
N VAL A 36 16.31 -1.95 -6.26
CA VAL A 36 17.45 -1.09 -5.86
C VAL A 36 18.38 -0.77 -7.03
N SER A 37 18.42 -1.64 -8.04
CA SER A 37 19.22 -1.44 -9.26
C SER A 37 18.45 -0.70 -10.37
N SER A 38 17.18 -0.39 -10.13
CA SER A 38 16.29 0.23 -11.10
C SER A 38 16.29 1.75 -10.95
N GLU A 39 16.14 2.51 -12.04
CA GLU A 39 16.08 3.98 -12.03
C GLU A 39 14.70 4.52 -11.56
N VAL A 40 14.04 3.81 -10.65
CA VAL A 40 12.74 4.17 -10.10
C VAL A 40 12.87 4.44 -8.61
N ASN A 41 12.19 5.48 -8.14
CA ASN A 41 12.21 5.88 -6.74
C ASN A 41 10.99 5.36 -5.98
N TYR A 42 9.91 4.99 -6.69
CA TYR A 42 8.65 4.56 -6.12
C TYR A 42 8.16 3.28 -6.77
N VAL A 43 7.47 2.48 -5.96
CA VAL A 43 6.86 1.22 -6.36
C VAL A 43 5.54 1.05 -5.62
N ASP A 44 4.50 0.59 -6.31
CA ASP A 44 3.31 0.09 -5.65
C ASP A 44 3.41 -1.43 -5.56
N VAL A 45 3.44 -1.95 -4.34
CA VAL A 45 3.53 -3.38 -4.06
C VAL A 45 2.11 -3.91 -3.88
N LEU A 46 1.69 -4.85 -4.73
CA LEU A 46 0.40 -5.52 -4.64
C LEU A 46 0.45 -6.57 -3.53
N LEU A 47 -0.36 -6.37 -2.50
CA LEU A 47 -0.44 -7.23 -1.31
C LEU A 47 -1.66 -8.15 -1.33
N PHE A 48 -2.74 -7.69 -1.94
CA PHE A 48 -3.97 -8.46 -2.11
C PHE A 48 -4.59 -8.11 -3.45
N SER A 49 -5.11 -9.12 -4.14
CA SER A 49 -5.78 -8.96 -5.44
C SER A 49 -6.88 -10.00 -5.55
N ASP A 50 -8.11 -9.52 -5.71
CA ASP A 50 -9.33 -10.29 -5.98
C ASP A 50 -10.15 -9.53 -7.05
N GLU A 51 -11.23 -10.11 -7.59
CA GLU A 51 -12.02 -9.52 -8.69
C GLU A 51 -12.56 -8.11 -8.38
N ASN A 52 -12.81 -7.81 -7.10
CA ASN A 52 -13.40 -6.53 -6.68
C ASN A 52 -12.62 -5.83 -5.55
N GLU A 53 -11.46 -6.35 -5.16
CA GLU A 53 -10.70 -5.87 -4.00
C GLU A 53 -9.20 -5.93 -4.29
N GLU A 54 -8.51 -4.79 -4.23
CA GLU A 54 -7.07 -4.71 -4.42
C GLU A 54 -6.45 -3.91 -3.27
N VAL A 55 -5.30 -4.38 -2.76
CA VAL A 55 -4.54 -3.68 -1.72
C VAL A 55 -3.12 -3.48 -2.21
N TYR A 56 -2.68 -2.23 -2.19
CA TYR A 56 -1.34 -1.82 -2.59
C TYR A 56 -0.64 -1.11 -1.43
N ALA A 57 0.65 -1.34 -1.29
CA ALA A 57 1.52 -0.47 -0.51
C ALA A 57 2.31 0.43 -1.46
N HIS A 58 2.02 1.74 -1.42
CA HIS A 58 2.82 2.73 -2.12
C HIS A 58 4.12 2.93 -1.33
N CYS A 59 5.24 2.56 -1.93
CA CYS A 59 6.54 2.51 -1.27
C CYS A 59 7.57 3.38 -1.99
N PHE A 60 8.40 4.06 -1.21
CA PHE A 60 9.66 4.63 -1.66
C PHE A 60 10.77 3.59 -1.57
N ILE A 61 11.56 3.47 -2.64
CA ILE A 61 12.71 2.57 -2.71
C ILE A 61 13.90 3.29 -2.08
N SER A 62 14.12 3.07 -0.78
CA SER A 62 15.28 3.62 -0.09
C SER A 62 16.53 2.74 -0.29
N LEU A 63 17.66 3.19 0.24
CA LEU A 63 18.88 2.38 0.29
C LEU A 63 18.81 1.23 1.30
N ARG A 64 17.77 1.17 2.15
CA ARG A 64 17.67 0.22 3.27
C ARG A 64 16.53 -0.78 3.12
N CYS A 65 15.38 -0.32 2.65
CA CYS A 65 14.16 -1.11 2.52
C CYS A 65 13.12 -0.40 1.63
N LEU A 66 11.99 -1.06 1.40
CA LEU A 66 10.79 -0.44 0.81
C LEU A 66 10.04 0.31 1.91
N GLU A 67 10.16 1.64 1.89
CA GLU A 67 9.53 2.53 2.88
C GLU A 67 8.09 2.80 2.47
N VAL A 68 7.12 2.39 3.30
CA VAL A 68 5.71 2.62 2.99
C VAL A 68 5.38 4.09 3.19
N ILE A 69 4.74 4.70 2.19
CA ILE A 69 4.21 6.07 2.22
C ILE A 69 2.73 6.02 2.59
N ASP A 70 1.97 5.19 1.89
CA ASP A 70 0.57 4.92 2.16
C ASP A 70 0.15 3.53 1.70
N ILE A 71 -0.95 3.05 2.27
CA ILE A 71 -1.63 1.83 1.87
C ILE A 71 -2.90 2.25 1.15
N VAL A 72 -3.04 1.76 -0.08
CA VAL A 72 -4.18 2.00 -0.94
C VAL A 72 -5.04 0.75 -0.98
N VAL A 73 -6.31 0.87 -0.61
CA VAL A 73 -7.29 -0.21 -0.72
C VAL A 73 -8.35 0.20 -1.71
N LYS A 74 -8.45 -0.51 -2.82
CA LYS A 74 -9.43 -0.27 -3.88
C LYS A 74 -10.50 -1.33 -3.81
N LEU A 75 -11.75 -0.90 -3.68
CA LEU A 75 -12.92 -1.75 -3.51
C LEU A 75 -13.98 -1.38 -4.55
N CYS A 76 -14.36 -2.31 -5.42
CA CYS A 76 -15.28 -2.06 -6.53
C CYS A 76 -16.59 -2.86 -6.38
N GLY A 77 -17.63 -2.44 -7.10
CA GLY A 77 -18.89 -3.17 -7.21
C GLY A 77 -19.55 -3.43 -5.85
N GLU A 78 -19.91 -4.69 -5.57
CA GLU A 78 -20.57 -5.11 -4.31
C GLU A 78 -19.65 -4.99 -3.07
N ARG A 79 -18.34 -4.89 -3.28
CA ARG A 79 -17.34 -4.68 -2.25
C ARG A 79 -17.09 -3.20 -1.97
N SER A 80 -17.65 -2.29 -2.78
CA SER A 80 -17.59 -0.87 -2.48
C SER A 80 -18.13 -0.61 -1.06
N ARG A 81 -17.33 0.11 -0.27
CA ARG A 81 -17.64 0.49 1.12
C ARG A 81 -17.56 2.01 1.26
N PRO A 82 -18.50 2.77 0.66
CA PRO A 82 -18.49 4.23 0.80
C PRO A 82 -18.63 4.71 2.25
N GLU A 83 -19.16 3.88 3.16
CA GLU A 83 -19.17 4.16 4.59
C GLU A 83 -17.77 4.20 5.22
N ALA A 84 -16.76 3.57 4.58
CA ALA A 84 -15.39 3.55 5.08
C ALA A 84 -14.70 4.93 4.99
N LEU A 85 -15.27 5.87 4.24
CA LEU A 85 -14.81 7.26 4.18
C LEU A 85 -14.80 7.94 5.56
N GLY A 86 -15.69 7.53 6.47
CA GLY A 86 -15.77 8.08 7.83
C GLY A 86 -14.90 7.36 8.86
N TRP A 87 -14.12 6.36 8.46
CA TRP A 87 -13.34 5.57 9.39
C TRP A 87 -12.08 6.30 9.85
N PRO A 88 -11.72 6.23 11.14
CA PRO A 88 -10.50 6.85 11.66
C PRO A 88 -9.22 6.26 11.04
N GLU A 89 -9.32 5.05 10.48
CA GLU A 89 -8.21 4.41 9.78
C GLU A 89 -7.97 4.93 8.36
N VAL A 90 -8.86 5.76 7.81
CA VAL A 90 -8.76 6.30 6.45
C VAL A 90 -8.31 7.75 6.50
N ASP A 91 -7.17 8.09 5.89
CA ASP A 91 -6.68 9.48 5.79
C ASP A 91 -7.27 10.22 4.59
N LYS A 92 -7.46 9.51 3.48
CA LYS A 92 -8.03 10.05 2.25
C LYS A 92 -8.84 8.96 1.56
N ALA A 93 -9.89 9.36 0.87
CA ALA A 93 -10.64 8.46 0.01
C ALA A 93 -11.06 9.17 -1.27
N THR A 94 -11.14 8.41 -2.34
CA THR A 94 -11.67 8.85 -3.64
C THR A 94 -12.69 7.84 -4.11
N ILE A 95 -13.75 8.34 -4.74
CA ILE A 95 -14.79 7.51 -5.34
C ILE A 95 -14.70 7.77 -6.84
N GLU A 96 -14.47 6.71 -7.60
CA GLU A 96 -14.40 6.73 -9.06
C GLU A 96 -15.35 5.67 -9.58
N GLU A 97 -16.42 6.12 -10.24
CA GLU A 97 -17.49 5.26 -10.77
C GLU A 97 -18.08 4.31 -9.70
N GLU A 98 -17.83 3.01 -9.84
CA GLU A 98 -18.30 1.95 -8.92
C GLU A 98 -17.22 1.50 -7.93
N CYS A 99 -16.09 2.21 -7.87
CA CYS A 99 -14.94 1.91 -7.02
C CYS A 99 -14.71 2.97 -5.95
N VAL A 100 -14.32 2.51 -4.76
CA VAL A 100 -13.87 3.33 -3.64
C VAL A 100 -12.40 3.01 -3.41
N GLU A 101 -11.55 4.02 -3.52
CA GLU A 101 -10.15 3.95 -3.14
C GLU A 101 -9.97 4.61 -1.77
N LEU A 102 -9.45 3.85 -0.81
CA LEU A 102 -9.15 4.29 0.54
C LEU A 102 -7.64 4.34 0.71
N ARG A 103 -7.12 5.45 1.23
CA ARG A 103 -5.70 5.61 1.56
C ARG A 103 -5.50 5.77 3.05
N SER A 104 -4.56 5.00 3.59
CA SER A 104 -4.16 5.04 4.99
C SER A 104 -2.66 5.20 5.10
N ARG A 105 -2.21 6.18 5.88
CA ARG A 105 -0.80 6.31 6.23
C ARG A 105 -0.38 5.13 7.12
N PRO A 106 0.87 4.64 6.96
CA PRO A 106 1.35 3.46 7.66
C PRO A 106 1.56 3.68 9.15
N GLU A 107 1.53 4.94 9.63
CA GLU A 107 1.71 5.26 11.04
C GLU A 107 0.40 5.67 11.74
N PRO A 108 0.07 5.04 12.88
CA PRO A 108 0.73 3.85 13.45
C PRO A 108 0.40 2.57 12.65
N PRO A 109 1.28 1.55 12.59
CA PRO A 109 1.04 0.31 11.82
C PRO A 109 -0.29 -0.38 12.17
N LEU A 110 -0.69 -0.28 13.45
CA LEU A 110 -1.96 -0.81 13.93
C LEU A 110 -3.17 -0.22 13.20
N LYS A 111 -3.08 1.03 12.73
CA LYS A 111 -4.14 1.71 11.96
C LYS A 111 -4.42 0.97 10.66
N VAL A 112 -3.38 0.64 9.90
CA VAL A 112 -3.48 -0.13 8.65
C VAL A 112 -4.03 -1.52 8.92
N ARG A 113 -3.49 -2.21 9.94
CA ARG A 113 -3.95 -3.57 10.31
C ARG A 113 -5.44 -3.57 10.69
N ASN A 114 -5.90 -2.53 11.39
CA ASN A 114 -7.31 -2.37 11.73
C ASN A 114 -8.17 -2.06 10.50
N LEU A 115 -7.69 -1.25 9.56
CA LEU A 115 -8.39 -0.99 8.28
C LEU A 115 -8.64 -2.30 7.54
N LEU A 116 -7.59 -3.09 7.29
CA LEU A 116 -7.70 -4.37 6.58
C LEU A 116 -8.66 -5.31 7.32
N ARG A 117 -8.52 -5.45 8.63
CA ARG A 117 -9.42 -6.29 9.45
C ARG A 117 -10.88 -5.84 9.37
N ARG A 118 -11.14 -4.53 9.38
CA ARG A 118 -12.50 -3.98 9.25
C ARG A 118 -13.11 -4.23 7.88
N LEU A 119 -12.28 -4.28 6.85
CA LEU A 119 -12.68 -4.71 5.49
C LEU A 119 -12.85 -6.23 5.36
N GLY A 120 -12.56 -6.99 6.42
CA GLY A 120 -12.59 -8.46 6.38
C GLY A 120 -11.37 -9.06 5.68
N LEU A 121 -10.36 -8.24 5.42
CA LEU A 121 -9.08 -8.65 4.84
C LEU A 121 -8.14 -9.10 5.98
N GLY A 122 -7.42 -10.19 5.73
CA GLY A 122 -6.36 -10.66 6.64
C GLY A 122 -5.10 -9.79 6.53
N GLU A 123 -4.11 -10.11 7.36
CA GLU A 123 -2.77 -9.56 7.13
C GLU A 123 -2.14 -10.23 5.90
N PRO A 124 -1.48 -9.47 5.01
CA PRO A 124 -0.81 -10.04 3.86
C PRO A 124 0.36 -10.92 4.31
N VAL A 125 0.54 -12.04 3.61
CA VAL A 125 1.57 -13.05 3.93
C VAL A 125 2.66 -13.14 2.87
N GLU A 126 2.39 -12.69 1.65
CA GLU A 126 3.27 -12.74 0.49
C GLU A 126 3.05 -11.50 -0.39
N ILE A 127 4.02 -11.19 -1.25
CA ILE A 127 3.86 -10.14 -2.26
C ILE A 127 3.25 -10.77 -3.53
N LYS A 128 2.13 -10.23 -4.00
CA LYS A 128 1.43 -10.75 -5.19
C LYS A 128 1.96 -10.16 -6.49
N GLY A 129 2.58 -8.99 -6.43
CA GLY A 129 3.16 -8.32 -7.58
C GLY A 129 3.62 -6.91 -7.23
N TYR A 130 4.10 -6.17 -8.23
CA TYR A 130 4.46 -4.77 -8.06
C TYR A 130 4.34 -4.01 -9.38
N ARG A 131 4.13 -2.69 -9.29
CA ARG A 131 4.23 -1.77 -10.42
C ARG A 131 5.19 -0.66 -10.07
N THR A 132 6.06 -0.30 -10.99
CA THR A 132 6.89 0.89 -10.86
C THR A 132 6.17 2.03 -11.58
N GLU A 133 6.31 3.27 -11.13
CA GLU A 133 5.66 4.41 -11.81
C GLU A 133 6.12 4.61 -13.28
N LYS A 134 7.11 3.84 -13.75
CA LYS A 134 7.52 3.80 -15.17
C LYS A 134 6.78 2.73 -16.01
N ASP A 135 6.14 1.73 -15.40
CA ASP A 135 5.60 0.56 -16.12
C ASP A 135 4.12 0.29 -15.77
N GLU A 136 3.27 0.33 -16.80
CA GLU A 136 1.96 -0.34 -16.81
C GLU A 136 2.18 -1.86 -16.62
N TRP A 137 1.81 -2.36 -15.43
CA TRP A 137 1.66 -3.79 -15.08
C TRP A 137 2.78 -4.74 -15.54
N VAL A 138 3.83 -4.88 -14.73
CA VAL A 138 4.71 -6.05 -14.80
C VAL A 138 4.13 -7.16 -13.93
N GLY A 139 3.20 -7.93 -14.52
CA GLY A 139 2.88 -9.28 -14.03
C GLY A 139 1.45 -9.50 -13.52
N ALA A 140 0.57 -9.92 -14.42
CA ALA A 140 -0.29 -11.10 -14.22
C ALA A 140 -0.51 -11.72 -15.60
N THR A 141 0.41 -12.59 -16.01
CA THR A 141 0.28 -13.38 -17.23
C THR A 141 -0.86 -14.39 -17.08
N ALA A 142 -1.83 -14.27 -17.99
CA ALA A 142 -2.70 -15.29 -18.61
C ALA A 142 -3.48 -16.28 -17.72
#